data_AF-A0A7C0WI09-F1
#
_entry.id   AF-A0A7C0WI09-F1
#
_cell.length_a   1.000
_cell.length_b   1.000
_cell.length_c   1.000
_cell.angle_alpha   90.00
_cell.angle_beta   90.00
_cell.angle_gamma   90.00
#
_symmetry.space_group_name_H-M   'P 1'
#
loop_
_entity.id
_entity.type
_entity.pdbx_description
1 polymer ?
#
loop_
_entity_poly.entity_id
_entity_poly.type
_entity_poly.pdbx_seq_one_letter_code
_entity_poly.pdbx_strand_id
1 'polypeptide(L)' 'DLQPCGGTHVANTREIGSLRVSKIEKKGAQNRRVRIVLS' A
#
# COMPACT_ATOMS: atom_id res chain seq x y z
N ASP A 1 3.24 -11.40 4.00
CA ASP A 1 4.20 -10.51 4.67
C ASP A 1 3.93 -10.57 6.16
N LEU A 2 4.97 -10.65 6.98
CA LEU A 2 4.83 -10.73 8.44
C LEU A 2 5.35 -9.43 9.03
N GLN A 3 4.42 -8.57 9.43
CA GLN A 3 4.73 -7.30 10.07
C GLN A 3 4.20 -7.31 11.51
N PRO A 4 4.98 -6.82 12.49
CA PRO A 4 4.45 -6.50 13.80
C PRO A 4 3.61 -5.22 13.68
N CYS A 5 2.30 -5.35 13.65
CA CYS A 5 1.36 -4.24 13.54
C CYS A 5 0.23 -4.39 14.56
N GLY A 6 -0.24 -3.26 15.10
CA GLY A 6 -1.31 -3.21 16.11
C GLY A 6 -2.62 -2.61 15.57
N GLY A 7 -2.80 -2.61 14.24
CA GLY A 7 -3.98 -2.03 13.59
C GLY A 7 -5.12 -3.04 13.44
N THR A 8 -6.26 -2.56 12.96
CA THR A 8 -7.37 -3.44 12.53
C THR A 8 -7.15 -3.83 11.06
N HIS A 9 -7.16 -5.13 10.78
CA HIS A 9 -6.93 -5.68 9.45
C HIS A 9 -8.17 -6.41 8.93
N VAL A 10 -8.29 -6.47 7.61
CA VAL A 10 -9.22 -7.37 6.91
C VAL A 10 -8.78 -8.82 7.08
N ALA A 11 -9.72 -9.75 7.01
CA ALA A 11 -9.41 -11.18 7.17
C ALA A 11 -8.69 -11.76 5.95
N ASN A 12 -8.99 -11.23 4.75
CA ASN A 12 -8.39 -11.68 3.51
C ASN A 12 -8.14 -10.54 2.51
N THR A 13 -7.06 -10.63 1.74
CA THR A 13 -6.62 -9.58 0.78
C THR A 13 -7.66 -9.26 -0.30
N ARG A 14 -8.57 -10.18 -0.62
CA ARG A 14 -9.65 -9.95 -1.59
C ARG A 14 -10.66 -8.88 -1.14
N GLU A 15 -10.80 -8.64 0.17
CA GLU A 15 -11.66 -7.59 0.72
C GLU A 15 -11.17 -6.19 0.37
N ILE A 16 -9.87 -6.03 0.07
CA ILE A 16 -9.27 -4.74 -0.29
C ILE A 16 -9.80 -4.25 -1.65
N GLY A 17 -10.26 -5.15 -2.51
CA GLY A 17 -10.80 -4.81 -3.83
C GLY A 17 -9.71 -4.41 -4.85
N SER A 18 -10.06 -3.53 -5.78
CA SER A 18 -9.16 -3.12 -6.85
C SER A 18 -8.16 -2.08 -6.36
N LEU A 19 -6.89 -2.24 -6.77
CA LEU A 19 -5.81 -1.37 -6.35
C LEU A 19 -5.18 -0.68 -7.56
N ARG A 20 -5.07 0.66 -7.51
CA ARG A 20 -4.43 1.46 -8.57
C ARG A 20 -3.31 2.35 -8.01
N VAL A 21 -2.18 2.39 -8.69
CA VAL A 21 -1.11 3.36 -8.40
C VAL A 21 -1.49 4.71 -8.99
N SER A 22 -1.65 5.73 -8.14
CA SER A 22 -2.05 7.08 -8.56
C SER A 22 -0.86 7.98 -8.85
N LYS A 23 0.24 7.81 -8.12
CA LYS A 23 1.44 8.63 -8.30
C LYS A 23 2.68 7.92 -7.76
N ILE A 24 3.82 8.07 -8.44
CA ILE A 24 5.12 7.66 -7.95
C ILE A 24 6.02 8.90 -7.90
N GLU A 25 6.63 9.15 -6.74
CA GLU A 25 7.53 10.29 -6.54
C GLU A 25 8.90 9.83 -6.05
N LYS A 26 9.98 10.43 -6.57
CA LYS A 26 11.34 10.22 -6.06
C LYS A 26 11.52 11.00 -4.77
N LYS A 27 11.99 10.33 -3.70
CA LYS A 27 12.26 10.95 -2.38
C LYS A 27 13.74 10.88 -1.98
N GLY A 28 14.60 10.36 -2.86
CA GLY A 28 16.05 10.30 -2.66
C GLY A 28 16.73 9.51 -3.78
N ALA A 29 17.98 9.12 -3.56
CA ALA A 29 18.74 8.35 -4.54
C ALA A 29 18.07 7.00 -4.86
N GLN A 30 17.60 6.28 -3.83
CA GLN A 30 16.99 4.96 -3.96
C GLN A 30 15.51 4.92 -3.54
N ASN A 31 15.06 5.85 -2.70
CA ASN A 31 13.71 5.83 -2.16
C ASN A 31 12.69 6.44 -3.12
N ARG A 32 11.62 5.69 -3.38
CA ARG A 32 10.43 6.14 -4.12
C ARG A 32 9.21 6.04 -3.21
N ARG A 33 8.37 7.07 -3.21
CA ARG A 33 7.07 7.04 -2.53
C ARG A 33 6.00 6.69 -3.56
N VAL A 34 5.32 5.59 -3.32
CA VAL A 34 4.20 5.12 -4.16
C VAL A 34 2.90 5.52 -3.46
N ARG A 35 2.03 6.24 -4.15
CA ARG A 35 0.65 6.49 -3.70
C ARG A 35 -0.28 5.53 -4.40
N ILE A 36 -1.17 4.94 -3.61
CA ILE A 36 -2.10 3.91 -4.04
C ILE A 36 -3.51 4.39 -3.68
N VAL A 37 -4.47 4.07 -4.53
CA VAL A 37 -5.89 4.30 -4.33
C VAL A 37 -6.61 2.95 -4.43
N LEU A 38 -7.55 2.74 -3.52
CA LEU A 38 -8.45 1.59 -3.53
C LEU A 38 -9.76 2.00 -4.22
N SER A 39 -10.30 1.12 -5.06
CA SER A 39 -11.51 1.35 -5.87
C SER A 39 -12.58 0.31 -5.58
#